data_AF-A0A552KI35-F1
#
_entry.id   AF-A0A552KI35-F1
#
_cell.length_a   1.000
_cell.length_b   1.000
_cell.length_c   1.000
_cell.angle_alpha   90.00
_cell.angle_beta   90.00
_cell.angle_gamma   90.00
#
_symmetry.space_group_name_H-M   'P 1'
#
loop_
_entity.id
_entity.type
_entity.pdbx_description
1 polymer ?
#
loop_
_entity_poly.entity_id
_entity_poly.type
_entity_poly.pdbx_seq_one_letter_code
_entity_poly.pdbx_strand_id
1 'polypeptide(L)' 'MTKQAVAHPMVKFQRKVSKWIDAKVVKPSDSIWKLALLYGDEWGYWKQELLDFGFSMQDPLSEVVAVEAWDEE' A
#
# COMPACT_ATOMS: atom_id res chain seq x y z
N MET A 1 18.07 -19.82 -16.16
CA MET A 1 18.17 -19.02 -14.92
C MET A 1 16.88 -18.24 -14.77
N THR A 2 15.99 -18.67 -13.87
CA THR A 2 14.76 -17.95 -13.56
C THR A 2 15.13 -16.68 -12.79
N LYS A 3 15.09 -15.52 -13.45
CA LYS A 3 15.16 -14.23 -12.76
C LYS A 3 13.98 -14.22 -11.78
N GLN A 4 14.25 -14.30 -10.48
CA GLN A 4 13.24 -13.99 -9.48
C GLN A 4 12.80 -12.56 -9.78
N ALA A 5 11.61 -12.40 -10.36
CA ALA A 5 10.99 -11.10 -10.52
C ALA A 5 10.84 -10.54 -9.11
N VAL A 6 11.73 -9.63 -8.73
CA VAL A 6 11.66 -8.95 -7.44
C VAL A 6 10.35 -8.17 -7.50
N ALA A 7 9.35 -8.66 -6.78
CA ALA A 7 8.04 -8.01 -6.78
C ALA A 7 8.21 -6.53 -6.42
N HIS A 8 7.65 -5.65 -7.25
CA HIS A 8 7.62 -4.21 -7.07
C HIS A 8 7.29 -3.86 -5.60
N PRO A 9 7.97 -2.87 -4.99
CA PRO A 9 7.67 -2.43 -3.63
C PRO A 9 6.17 -2.27 -3.33
N MET A 10 5.40 -1.68 -4.26
CA MET A 10 3.97 -1.47 -4.10
C MET A 10 3.16 -2.77 -4.05
N VAL A 11 3.56 -3.82 -4.76
CA VAL A 11 2.94 -5.16 -4.66
C VAL A 11 3.14 -5.76 -3.26
N LYS A 12 4.28 -5.48 -2.59
CA LYS A 12 4.50 -5.91 -1.20
C LYS A 12 3.64 -5.09 -0.24
N PHE A 13 3.57 -3.78 -0.45
CA PHE A 13 2.75 -2.86 0.34
C PHE A 13 1.27 -3.23 0.28
N GLN A 14 0.71 -3.36 -0.93
CA GLN A 14 -0.68 -3.72 -1.17
C GLN A 14 -1.04 -5.04 -0.49
N ARG A 15 -0.22 -6.09 -0.64
CA ARG A 15 -0.43 -7.38 0.05
C ARG A 15 -0.44 -7.26 1.58
N LYS A 16 0.39 -6.38 2.16
CA LYS A 16 0.43 -6.14 3.61
C LYS A 16 -0.83 -5.40 4.06
N VAL A 17 -1.30 -4.42 3.29
CA VAL A 17 -2.58 -3.72 3.54
C VAL A 17 -3.76 -4.69 3.47
N SER A 18 -3.84 -5.56 2.45
CA SER A 18 -4.88 -6.58 2.34
C SER A 18 -4.91 -7.50 3.57
N LYS A 19 -3.73 -7.98 4.02
CA LYS A 19 -3.64 -8.80 5.24
C LYS A 19 -4.17 -8.09 6.49
N TRP A 20 -3.94 -6.79 6.61
CA TRP A 20 -4.46 -6.01 7.74
C TRP A 20 -5.97 -5.81 7.67
N ILE A 21 -6.53 -5.66 6.47
CA ILE A 21 -7.97 -5.62 6.26
C ILE A 21 -8.59 -6.97 6.64
N ASP A 22 -8.04 -8.08 6.15
CA ASP A 22 -8.53 -9.44 6.43
C ASP A 22 -8.48 -9.75 7.92
N ALA A 23 -7.40 -9.34 8.60
CA ALA A 23 -7.23 -9.46 10.04
C ALA A 23 -8.06 -8.45 10.85
N LYS A 24 -8.83 -7.57 10.20
CA LYS A 24 -9.66 -6.51 10.81
C LYS A 24 -8.87 -5.51 11.67
N VAL A 25 -7.59 -5.33 11.37
CA VAL A 25 -6.74 -4.29 11.99
C VAL A 25 -7.15 -2.91 11.47
N VAL A 26 -7.52 -2.84 10.19
CA VAL A 26 -8.07 -1.66 9.51
C VAL A 26 -9.29 -2.05 8.68
N LYS A 27 -10.09 -1.08 8.28
CA LYS A 27 -11.24 -1.26 7.39
C LYS A 27 -10.88 -0.76 5.98
N PRO A 28 -11.50 -1.31 4.91
CA PRO A 28 -11.31 -0.78 3.57
C PRO A 28 -11.69 0.70 3.43
N SER A 29 -12.64 1.17 4.24
CA SER A 29 -13.10 2.56 4.27
C SER A 29 -12.24 3.47 5.16
N ASP A 30 -11.25 2.94 5.88
CA ASP A 30 -10.32 3.79 6.62
C ASP A 30 -9.46 4.57 5.61
N SER A 31 -9.11 5.81 5.94
CA SER A 31 -8.20 6.61 5.11
C SER A 31 -6.76 6.07 5.16
N ILE A 32 -6.04 6.20 4.05
CA ILE A 32 -4.64 5.76 3.89
C ILE A 32 -3.72 6.27 5.00
N TRP A 33 -3.89 7.50 5.50
CA TRP A 33 -3.04 8.07 6.56
C TRP A 33 -2.94 7.17 7.80
N LYS A 34 -3.97 6.37 8.09
CA LYS A 34 -4.02 5.49 9.27
C LYS A 34 -2.92 4.43 9.25
N LEU A 35 -2.37 4.12 8.07
CA LEU A 35 -1.22 3.22 7.91
C LEU A 35 0.06 3.75 8.54
N ALA A 36 0.17 5.07 8.78
CA ALA A 36 1.27 5.67 9.53
C ALA A 36 1.44 5.04 10.92
N LEU A 37 0.31 4.69 11.56
CA LEU A 37 0.28 4.07 12.89
C LEU A 37 0.80 2.62 12.87
N LEU A 38 0.80 1.98 11.70
CA LEU A 38 1.17 0.57 11.53
C LEU A 38 2.58 0.38 10.95
N TYR A 39 3.04 1.29 10.11
CA TYR A 39 4.37 1.24 9.51
C TYR A 39 5.45 1.96 10.32
N GLY A 40 5.09 2.88 11.23
CA GLY A 40 6.06 3.57 12.08
C GLY A 40 7.14 4.27 11.25
N ASP A 41 8.39 3.91 11.47
CA ASP A 41 9.56 4.53 10.81
C ASP A 41 9.57 4.32 9.29
N GLU A 42 8.99 3.24 8.78
CA GLU A 42 8.90 2.97 7.33
C GLU A 42 7.82 3.85 6.65
N TRP A 43 6.97 4.54 7.42
CA TRP A 43 5.84 5.28 6.85
C TRP A 43 6.28 6.40 5.91
N GLY A 44 7.38 7.09 6.21
CA GLY A 44 7.87 8.18 5.37
C GLY A 44 8.13 7.74 3.92
N TYR A 45 8.71 6.55 3.76
CA TYR A 45 8.94 5.93 2.45
C TYR A 45 7.62 5.61 1.74
N TRP A 46 6.73 4.86 2.39
CA TRP A 46 5.46 4.45 1.77
C TRP A 46 4.53 5.60 1.45
N LYS A 47 4.54 6.65 2.29
CA LYS A 47 3.79 7.87 2.02
C LYS A 47 4.26 8.52 0.72
N GLN A 48 5.58 8.59 0.48
CA GLN A 48 6.11 9.19 -0.73
C GLN A 48 5.73 8.36 -1.96
N GLU A 49 5.91 7.04 -1.91
CA GLU A 49 5.49 6.14 -2.99
C GLU A 49 4.01 6.32 -3.33
N LEU A 50 3.13 6.33 -2.33
CA LEU A 50 1.69 6.56 -2.54
C LEU A 50 1.39 7.90 -3.21
N LEU A 51 2.08 8.97 -2.80
CA LEU A 51 1.93 10.29 -3.42
C LEU A 51 2.43 10.30 -4.87
N ASP A 52 3.53 9.59 -5.16
CA ASP A 52 4.10 9.48 -6.51
C ASP A 52 3.16 8.73 -7.47
N PHE A 53 2.40 7.75 -6.94
CA PHE A 53 1.31 7.07 -7.66
C PHE A 53 -0.02 7.86 -7.66
N GLY A 54 -0.05 9.07 -7.11
CA GLY A 54 -1.21 9.98 -7.19
C GLY A 54 -2.27 9.78 -6.10
N PHE A 55 -2.02 8.94 -5.09
CA PHE A 55 -2.93 8.80 -3.96
C PHE A 55 -2.87 10.01 -3.03
N SER A 56 -4.02 10.37 -2.48
CA SER A 56 -4.17 11.25 -1.33
C SER A 56 -4.20 10.44 -0.04
N MET A 57 -3.71 11.04 1.05
CA MET A 57 -3.77 10.41 2.38
C MET A 57 -5.20 10.28 2.94
N GLN A 58 -6.17 10.94 2.31
CA GLN A 58 -7.59 10.82 2.63
C GLN A 58 -8.28 9.66 1.92
N ASP A 59 -7.69 9.16 0.83
CA ASP A 59 -8.29 8.11 0.02
C ASP A 59 -8.50 6.85 0.87
N PRO A 60 -9.56 6.08 0.61
CA PRO A 60 -9.83 4.87 1.35
C PRO A 60 -8.83 3.77 0.97
N LEU A 61 -8.48 2.92 1.94
CA LEU A 61 -7.63 1.75 1.70
C LEU A 61 -8.14 0.81 0.61
N SER A 62 -9.45 0.83 0.33
CA SER A 62 -10.07 0.09 -0.78
C SER A 62 -9.46 0.45 -2.14
N GLU A 63 -9.04 1.70 -2.35
CA GLU A 63 -8.46 2.13 -3.62
C GLU A 63 -7.07 1.52 -3.82
N VAL A 64 -6.24 1.47 -2.76
CA VAL A 64 -4.92 0.81 -2.80
C VAL A 64 -5.06 -0.67 -3.14
N VAL A 65 -5.98 -1.38 -2.50
CA VAL A 65 -6.13 -2.83 -2.73
C VAL A 65 -6.85 -3.17 -4.03
N ALA A 66 -7.50 -2.20 -4.67
CA ALA A 66 -8.15 -2.35 -5.97
C ALA A 66 -7.18 -2.22 -7.17
N VAL A 67 -5.96 -1.72 -6.96
CA VAL A 67 -4.95 -1.58 -8.03
C VAL A 67 -4.57 -2.96 -8.58
N GLU A 68 -4.81 -3.18 -9.87
CA GLU A 68 -4.57 -4.48 -10.52
C GLU A 68 -3.10 -4.70 -10.89
N ALA A 69 -2.38 -3.62 -11.25
CA ALA A 69 -0.97 -3.65 -11.61
C ALA A 69 -0.28 -2.37 -11.17
N TRP A 70 0.96 -2.52 -10.71
CA TRP A 70 1.87 -1.42 -10.39
C TRP A 70 2.92 -1.42 -11.49
N ASP A 71 2.72 -0.61 -12.51
CA ASP A 71 3.71 -0.39 -13.57
C ASP A 71 4.56 0.81 -13.16
N GLU A 72 5.88 0.63 -13.07
CA GLU A 72 6.84 1.73 -13.00
C GLU A 72 7.05 2.20 -14.44
N GLU A 73 6.74 3.46 -14.77
CA GLU A 73 7.15 4.07 -16.06
C GLU A 73 8.68 4.12 -16.20
#